data_AF-M8BTK9-F1
#
_entry.id   AF-M8BTK9-F1
#
_cell.length_a   1.000
_cell.length_b   1.000
_cell.length_c   1.000
_cell.angle_alpha   90.00
_cell.angle_beta   90.00
_cell.angle_gamma   90.00
#
_symmetry.space_group_name_H-M   'P 1'
#
loop_
_entity.id
_entity.type
_entity.pdbx_description
1 polymer ?
#
loop_
_entity_poly.entity_id
_entity_poly.type
_entity_poly.pdbx_seq_one_letter_code
_entity_poly.pdbx_strand_id
1 'polypeptide(L)'
;MYARRASQLLKELDACEPGQLVVFNSDVFDQVIRECGEHNAQFQALIRYNRAETIRSFRWKIGPVLPHEIQEKLNFSEKEYFRSHSSAIKSYISEMDIDLTVDMVPPKDPYIQVRVLEDIGEVSLGDHSVSLTKNSLHFLRRTDAEQFISQELRASTHGLNHKFNWSYLVDLPNEVLEMTFQMDYNIQMDVDIF
;
A
#
# COMPACT_ATOMS: atom_id res chain seq x y z
N MET A 1 -35.80 -2.04 -9.67
CA MET A 1 -35.71 -3.53 -9.56
C MET A 1 -35.06 -4.04 -10.82
N TYR A 2 -33.97 -4.78 -10.68
CA TYR A 2 -33.26 -5.40 -11.80
C TYR A 2 -34.13 -6.43 -12.54
N ALA A 3 -33.80 -6.72 -13.79
CA ALA A 3 -34.40 -7.78 -14.61
C ALA A 3 -35.92 -7.66 -14.86
N ARG A 4 -36.52 -6.46 -14.69
CA ARG A 4 -37.96 -6.24 -14.98
C ARG A 4 -38.33 -6.61 -16.42
N ARG A 5 -37.52 -6.19 -17.39
CA ARG A 5 -37.73 -6.47 -18.82
C ARG A 5 -37.57 -7.95 -19.14
N ALA A 6 -36.59 -8.62 -18.52
CA ALA A 6 -36.42 -10.06 -18.67
C ALA A 6 -37.61 -10.85 -18.08
N SER A 7 -38.11 -10.41 -16.93
CA SER A 7 -39.33 -10.99 -16.32
C SER A 7 -40.57 -10.77 -17.19
N GLN A 8 -40.67 -9.63 -17.86
CA GLN A 8 -41.75 -9.37 -18.80
C GLN A 8 -41.73 -10.35 -19.98
N LEU A 9 -40.56 -10.58 -20.61
CA LEU A 9 -40.43 -11.56 -21.70
C LEU A 9 -40.84 -12.97 -21.27
N LEU A 10 -40.42 -13.40 -20.07
CA LEU A 10 -40.80 -14.72 -19.56
C LEU A 10 -42.31 -14.85 -19.35
N LYS A 11 -42.96 -13.80 -18.86
CA LYS A 11 -44.42 -13.77 -18.70
C LYS A 11 -45.15 -13.76 -20.04
N GLU A 12 -44.62 -13.06 -21.04
CA GLU A 12 -45.16 -13.07 -22.41
C GLU A 12 -45.10 -14.48 -23.01
N LEU A 13 -44.03 -15.23 -22.75
CA LEU A 13 -43.86 -16.62 -23.19
C LEU A 13 -44.78 -17.60 -22.45
N ASP A 14 -44.93 -17.43 -21.13
CA ASP A 14 -45.75 -18.31 -20.27
C ASP A 14 -47.26 -18.11 -20.47
N ALA A 15 -47.68 -16.92 -20.93
CA ALA A 15 -49.07 -16.62 -21.22
C ALA A 15 -49.63 -17.32 -22.50
N CYS A 16 -48.83 -18.15 -23.18
CA CYS A 16 -49.25 -18.82 -24.42
C CYS A 16 -50.00 -20.12 -24.15
N GLU A 17 -51.05 -20.41 -24.94
CA GLU A 17 -51.76 -21.69 -24.84
C GLU A 17 -50.88 -22.86 -25.34
N PRO A 18 -51.07 -24.08 -24.80
CA PRO A 18 -50.29 -25.25 -25.19
C PRO A 18 -50.40 -25.53 -26.69
N GLY A 19 -49.27 -25.47 -27.41
CA GLY A 19 -49.21 -25.70 -28.86
C GLY A 19 -49.28 -24.44 -29.72
N GLN A 20 -49.41 -23.25 -29.12
CA GLN A 20 -49.34 -21.96 -29.81
C GLN A 20 -47.98 -21.27 -29.57
N LEU A 21 -47.55 -20.42 -30.49
CA LEU A 21 -46.33 -19.61 -30.38
C LEU A 21 -46.69 -18.12 -30.30
N VAL A 22 -46.03 -17.40 -29.39
CA VAL A 22 -46.08 -15.94 -29.30
C VAL A 22 -45.16 -15.31 -30.33
N VAL A 23 -45.51 -14.12 -30.84
CA VAL A 23 -44.61 -13.32 -31.68
C VAL A 23 -43.40 -12.90 -30.84
N PHE A 24 -42.21 -13.13 -31.37
CA PHE A 24 -40.97 -12.78 -30.69
C PHE A 24 -40.78 -11.26 -30.59
N ASN A 25 -40.60 -10.76 -29.37
CA ASN A 25 -40.39 -9.34 -29.10
C ASN A 25 -38.90 -8.99 -29.12
N SER A 26 -38.37 -8.73 -30.32
CA SER A 26 -36.95 -8.39 -30.52
C SER A 26 -36.53 -7.14 -29.75
N ASP A 27 -37.39 -6.13 -29.64
CA ASP A 27 -37.05 -4.87 -28.98
C ASP A 27 -36.79 -5.04 -27.48
N VAL A 28 -37.67 -5.78 -26.79
CA VAL A 28 -37.50 -6.06 -25.35
C VAL A 28 -36.32 -7.00 -25.13
N PHE A 29 -36.11 -7.96 -26.03
CA PHE A 29 -34.94 -8.85 -25.98
C PHE A 29 -33.62 -8.07 -26.11
N ASP A 30 -33.50 -7.18 -27.09
CA ASP A 30 -32.32 -6.35 -27.29
C ASP A 30 -32.10 -5.37 -26.12
N GLN A 31 -33.17 -4.87 -25.51
CA GLN A 31 -33.07 -4.06 -24.29
C GLN A 31 -32.51 -4.86 -23.12
N VAL A 32 -32.92 -6.12 -22.93
CA VAL A 32 -32.39 -6.99 -21.88
C VAL A 32 -30.91 -7.28 -22.11
N ILE A 33 -30.50 -7.58 -23.35
CA ILE A 33 -29.09 -7.81 -23.69
C ILE A 33 -28.24 -6.58 -23.36
N ARG A 34 -28.69 -5.39 -23.76
CA ARG A 34 -27.99 -4.14 -23.46
C ARG A 34 -27.86 -3.91 -21.95
N GLU A 35 -28.94 -4.06 -21.21
CA GLU A 35 -28.96 -3.90 -19.76
C GLU A 35 -28.00 -4.89 -19.06
N CYS A 36 -27.98 -6.14 -19.50
CA CYS A 36 -27.03 -7.15 -19.00
C CYS A 36 -25.57 -6.77 -19.33
N GLY A 37 -25.31 -6.29 -20.54
CA GLY A 37 -23.98 -5.85 -20.97
C GLY A 37 -23.47 -4.66 -20.18
N GLU A 38 -24.31 -3.65 -19.97
CA GLU A 38 -24.00 -2.45 -19.19
C GLU A 38 -23.71 -2.81 -17.72
N HIS A 39 -24.56 -3.62 -17.09
CA HIS A 39 -24.33 -4.05 -15.71
C HIS A 39 -23.05 -4.87 -15.56
N ASN A 40 -22.76 -5.78 -16.50
CA ASN A 40 -21.51 -6.54 -16.48
C ASN A 40 -20.29 -5.62 -16.63
N ALA A 41 -20.34 -4.62 -17.52
CA ALA A 41 -19.26 -3.66 -17.69
C ALA A 41 -19.03 -2.81 -16.42
N GLN A 42 -20.11 -2.35 -15.79
CA GLN A 42 -20.04 -1.59 -14.52
C GLN A 42 -19.45 -2.44 -13.40
N PHE A 43 -19.88 -3.69 -13.27
CA PHE A 43 -19.36 -4.62 -12.26
C PHE A 43 -17.86 -4.89 -12.44
N GLN A 44 -17.42 -5.12 -13.69
CA GLN A 44 -16.00 -5.29 -13.99
C GLN A 44 -15.19 -4.03 -13.67
N ALA A 45 -15.71 -2.85 -13.99
CA ALA A 45 -15.06 -1.58 -13.65
C ALA A 45 -14.92 -1.41 -12.15
N LEU A 46 -15.95 -1.74 -11.37
CA LEU A 46 -15.95 -1.67 -9.91
C LEU A 46 -14.89 -2.61 -9.29
N ILE A 47 -14.80 -3.85 -9.76
CA ILE A 47 -13.78 -4.80 -9.30
C ILE A 47 -12.38 -4.28 -9.60
N ARG A 48 -12.14 -3.81 -10.82
CA ARG A 48 -10.84 -3.26 -11.22
C ARG A 48 -10.47 -2.05 -10.38
N TYR A 49 -11.44 -1.17 -10.12
CA TYR A 49 -11.25 0.01 -9.27
C TYR A 49 -10.86 -0.39 -7.83
N ASN A 50 -11.61 -1.29 -7.20
CA ASN A 50 -11.32 -1.76 -5.84
C ASN A 50 -9.93 -2.39 -5.74
N ARG A 51 -9.57 -3.22 -6.72
CA ARG A 51 -8.22 -3.81 -6.80
C ARG A 51 -7.14 -2.74 -6.99
N ALA A 52 -7.38 -1.75 -7.85
CA ALA A 52 -6.44 -0.65 -8.06
C ALA A 52 -6.20 0.18 -6.79
N GLU A 53 -7.23 0.48 -6.00
CA GLU A 53 -7.08 1.17 -4.70
C GLU A 53 -6.18 0.37 -3.74
N THR A 54 -6.39 -0.95 -3.67
CA THR A 54 -5.53 -1.84 -2.86
C THR A 54 -4.08 -1.78 -3.34
N ILE A 55 -3.85 -1.84 -4.65
CA ILE A 55 -2.51 -1.77 -5.25
C ILE A 55 -1.84 -0.43 -4.96
N ARG A 56 -2.57 0.69 -5.03
CA ARG A 56 -2.04 2.01 -4.66
C ARG A 56 -1.62 2.04 -3.19
N SER A 57 -2.42 1.44 -2.30
CA SER A 57 -2.08 1.40 -0.88
C SER A 57 -0.74 0.71 -0.61
N PHE A 58 -0.36 -0.30 -1.40
CA PHE A 58 0.95 -0.95 -1.27
C PHE A 58 2.11 -0.02 -1.55
N ARG A 59 1.96 0.94 -2.47
CA ARG A 59 3.02 1.92 -2.75
C ARG A 59 3.35 2.78 -1.52
N TRP A 60 2.34 3.09 -0.71
CA TRP A 60 2.49 3.90 0.51
C TRP A 60 2.89 3.06 1.73
N LYS A 61 2.43 1.80 1.82
CA LYS A 61 2.72 0.92 2.96
C LYS A 61 4.05 0.17 2.83
N ILE A 62 4.38 -0.31 1.64
CA ILE A 62 5.55 -1.18 1.38
C ILE A 62 6.64 -0.41 0.64
N GLY A 63 6.24 0.49 -0.27
CA GLY A 63 7.16 1.31 -1.03
C GLY A 63 7.22 0.94 -2.52
N PRO A 64 8.30 1.35 -3.23
CA PRO A 64 8.40 1.22 -4.68
C PRO A 64 8.67 -0.20 -5.18
N VAL A 65 9.06 -1.13 -4.30
CA VAL A 65 9.37 -2.52 -4.64
C VAL A 65 8.44 -3.43 -3.83
N LEU A 66 7.66 -4.27 -4.53
CA LEU A 66 6.73 -5.20 -3.90
C LEU A 66 7.43 -6.55 -3.58
N PRO A 67 7.13 -7.20 -2.46
CA PRO A 67 7.54 -8.58 -2.16
C PRO A 67 7.04 -9.58 -3.21
N HIS A 68 7.75 -10.71 -3.35
CA HIS A 68 7.47 -11.70 -4.38
C HIS A 68 6.06 -12.32 -4.24
N GLU A 69 5.62 -12.55 -3.00
CA GLU A 69 4.33 -13.16 -2.67
C GLU A 69 3.14 -12.31 -3.15
N ILE A 70 3.31 -10.98 -3.18
CA ILE A 70 2.31 -10.05 -3.70
C ILE A 70 2.40 -9.99 -5.22
N GLN A 71 3.61 -10.00 -5.78
CA GLN A 71 3.80 -9.99 -7.23
C GLN A 71 3.19 -11.22 -7.91
N GLU A 72 3.20 -12.40 -7.29
CA GLU A 72 2.57 -13.59 -7.86
C GLU A 72 1.04 -13.48 -7.92
N LYS A 73 0.43 -12.75 -6.99
CA LYS A 73 -1.04 -12.55 -6.92
C LYS A 73 -1.56 -11.47 -7.88
N LEU A 74 -0.67 -10.69 -8.50
CA LEU A 74 -1.03 -9.61 -9.42
C LEU A 74 -1.03 -10.10 -10.87
N ASN A 75 -2.03 -9.65 -11.63
CA ASN A 75 -2.06 -9.87 -13.07
C ASN A 75 -1.03 -8.97 -13.79
N PHE A 76 -0.70 -9.30 -15.04
CA PHE A 76 0.22 -8.53 -15.88
C PHE A 76 -0.15 -7.04 -15.96
N SER A 77 -1.41 -6.73 -16.25
CA SER A 77 -1.90 -5.35 -16.34
C SER A 77 -1.80 -4.60 -15.01
N GLU A 78 -1.93 -5.29 -13.89
CA GLU A 78 -1.83 -4.72 -12.55
C GLU A 78 -0.37 -4.42 -12.18
N LYS A 79 0.57 -5.27 -12.60
CA LYS A 79 2.00 -5.01 -12.46
C LYS A 79 2.41 -3.80 -13.28
N GLU A 80 1.92 -3.70 -14.52
CA GLU A 80 2.16 -2.53 -15.38
C GLU A 80 1.55 -1.26 -14.77
N TYR A 81 0.33 -1.35 -14.25
CA TYR A 81 -0.31 -0.26 -13.51
C TYR A 81 0.52 0.21 -12.32
N PHE A 82 0.99 -0.72 -11.47
CA PHE A 82 1.83 -0.38 -10.32
C PHE A 82 3.14 0.30 -10.74
N ARG A 83 3.78 -0.17 -11.81
CA ARG A 83 5.01 0.44 -12.36
C ARG A 83 4.76 1.86 -12.86
N SER A 84 3.70 2.05 -13.66
CA SER A 84 3.30 3.37 -14.18
C SER A 84 2.97 4.33 -13.04
N HIS A 85 2.17 3.89 -12.06
CA HIS A 85 1.82 4.67 -10.88
C HIS A 85 3.04 5.03 -10.03
N SER A 86 3.94 4.07 -9.79
CA SER A 86 5.18 4.30 -9.05
C SER A 86 6.10 5.28 -9.77
N SER A 87 6.15 5.23 -11.11
CA SER A 87 6.91 6.20 -11.92
C SER A 87 6.30 7.59 -11.83
N ALA A 88 4.97 7.72 -11.93
CA ALA A 88 4.29 9.00 -11.82
C ALA A 88 4.53 9.67 -10.45
N ILE A 89 4.48 8.90 -9.36
CA ILE A 89 4.82 9.41 -8.02
C ILE A 89 6.27 9.87 -7.95
N LYS A 90 7.21 9.10 -8.50
CA LYS A 90 8.63 9.50 -8.54
C LYS A 90 8.83 10.80 -9.31
N SER A 91 8.19 10.94 -10.47
CA SER A 91 8.22 12.18 -11.25
C SER A 91 7.69 13.36 -10.45
N TYR A 92 6.56 13.19 -9.76
CA TYR A 92 5.97 14.24 -8.93
C TYR A 92 6.86 14.65 -7.75
N ILE A 93 7.44 13.67 -7.04
CA ILE A 93 8.40 13.91 -5.95
C ILE A 93 9.60 14.71 -6.46
N SER A 94 10.12 14.33 -7.63
CA SER A 94 11.26 15.02 -8.24
C SER A 94 10.93 16.43 -8.71
N GLU A 95 9.70 16.70 -9.15
CA GLU A 95 9.27 18.02 -9.63
C GLU A 95 9.00 18.97 -8.46
N MET A 96 8.42 18.45 -7.37
CA MET A 96 8.06 19.25 -6.19
C MET A 96 9.19 19.37 -5.17
N ASP A 97 10.28 18.60 -5.32
CA ASP A 97 11.40 18.49 -4.35
C ASP A 97 10.92 18.20 -2.91
N ILE A 98 9.83 17.41 -2.81
CA ILE A 98 9.22 17.02 -1.53
C ILE A 98 9.03 15.51 -1.54
N ASP A 99 9.59 14.84 -0.53
CA ASP A 99 9.35 13.41 -0.34
C ASP A 99 7.96 13.18 0.26
N LEU A 100 7.03 12.71 -0.57
CA LEU A 100 5.68 12.35 -0.14
C LEU A 100 5.60 11.02 0.63
N THR A 101 6.70 10.26 0.66
CA THR A 101 6.71 8.89 1.22
C THR A 101 7.15 8.82 2.67
N VAL A 102 7.49 9.97 3.27
CA VAL A 102 7.85 10.09 4.68
C VAL A 102 6.62 10.04 5.57
N ASP A 103 6.84 9.76 6.86
CA ASP A 103 5.79 9.70 7.86
C ASP A 103 5.05 11.04 7.97
N MET A 104 3.73 10.99 7.82
CA MET A 104 2.82 12.14 7.97
C MET A 104 2.59 12.53 9.44
N VAL A 105 3.21 11.82 10.38
CA VAL A 105 3.12 12.10 11.82
C VAL A 105 4.24 13.06 12.21
N PRO A 106 3.92 14.27 12.68
CA PRO A 106 4.96 15.21 13.11
C PRO A 106 5.75 14.58 14.27
N PRO A 107 7.10 14.64 14.23
CA PRO A 107 7.91 14.05 15.28
C PRO A 107 7.63 14.73 16.62
N LYS A 108 7.43 13.91 17.68
CA LYS A 108 7.14 14.39 19.03
C LYS A 108 8.26 15.28 19.58
N ASP A 109 9.51 14.91 19.29
CA ASP A 109 10.70 15.68 19.60
C ASP A 109 11.60 15.77 18.35
N PRO A 110 12.13 16.96 18.03
CA PRO A 110 12.98 17.16 16.85
C PRO A 110 14.37 16.53 16.99
N TYR A 111 14.74 16.12 18.20
CA TYR A 111 16.01 15.47 18.51
C TYR A 111 15.78 14.02 18.95
N ILE A 112 16.70 13.15 18.54
CA ILE A 112 16.72 11.74 18.92
C ILE A 112 18.11 11.36 19.44
N GLN A 113 18.16 10.42 20.37
CA GLN A 113 19.40 9.81 20.83
C GLN A 113 19.71 8.59 19.95
N VAL A 114 20.87 8.59 19.30
CA VAL A 114 21.33 7.53 18.41
C VAL A 114 22.58 6.89 18.99
N ARG A 115 22.64 5.55 18.95
CA ARG A 115 23.85 4.79 19.28
C ARG A 115 24.54 4.36 17.99
N VAL A 116 25.80 4.71 17.86
CA VAL A 116 26.62 4.38 16.70
C VAL A 116 27.09 2.92 16.79
N LEU A 117 26.81 2.12 15.78
CA LEU A 117 27.15 0.68 15.75
C LEU A 117 28.55 0.42 15.17
N GLU A 118 28.99 1.25 14.23
CA GLU A 118 30.29 1.16 13.55
C GLU A 118 30.97 2.53 13.49
N ASP A 119 32.30 2.57 13.42
CA ASP A 119 33.04 3.84 13.39
C ASP A 119 32.90 4.49 12.00
N ILE A 120 32.18 5.61 11.95
CA ILE A 120 31.90 6.35 10.71
C ILE A 120 32.88 7.53 10.56
N GLY A 121 33.62 7.88 11.62
CA GLY A 121 34.54 9.01 11.64
C GLY A 121 33.85 10.36 11.80
N GLU A 122 34.48 11.44 11.32
CA GLU A 122 33.94 12.80 11.43
C GLU A 122 32.98 13.10 10.28
N VAL A 123 31.71 13.37 10.62
CA VAL A 123 30.66 13.67 9.65
C VAL A 123 30.13 15.08 9.87
N SER A 124 30.00 15.83 8.77
CA SER A 124 29.39 17.16 8.76
C SER A 124 27.87 17.05 8.85
N LEU A 125 27.31 17.52 9.95
CA LEU A 125 25.88 17.57 10.23
C LEU A 125 25.40 19.03 10.22
N GLY A 126 24.88 19.49 9.08
CA GLY A 126 24.53 20.90 8.90
C GLY A 126 25.73 21.82 9.16
N ASP A 127 25.67 22.61 10.24
CA ASP A 127 26.67 23.61 10.60
C ASP A 127 27.78 23.09 11.54
N HIS A 128 27.73 21.81 11.96
CA HIS A 128 28.68 21.24 12.93
C HIS A 128 29.25 19.91 12.44
N SER A 129 30.52 19.63 12.71
CA SER A 129 31.10 18.30 12.53
C SER A 129 31.00 17.50 13.83
N VAL A 130 30.55 16.25 13.72
CA VAL A 130 30.42 15.32 14.86
C VAL A 130 31.22 14.06 14.55
N SER A 131 32.09 13.65 15.48
CA SER A 131 32.81 12.38 15.39
C SER A 131 31.92 11.23 15.88
N LEU A 132 31.48 10.39 14.94
CA LEU A 132 30.65 9.22 15.19
C LEU A 132 31.55 8.00 15.38
N THR A 133 32.01 7.79 16.61
CA THR A 133 32.86 6.65 16.98
C THR A 133 32.04 5.41 17.32
N LYS A 134 32.61 4.21 17.18
CA LYS A 134 31.91 2.97 17.53
C LYS A 134 31.40 2.98 18.98
N ASN A 135 30.13 2.59 19.17
CA ASN A 135 29.41 2.51 20.44
C ASN A 135 29.16 3.86 21.16
N SER A 136 29.46 5.02 20.56
CA SER A 136 29.14 6.31 21.17
C SER A 136 27.65 6.65 21.03
N LEU A 137 27.17 7.47 21.96
CA LEU A 137 25.79 7.98 21.99
C LEU A 137 25.81 9.46 21.57
N HIS A 138 24.98 9.81 20.59
CA HIS A 138 24.86 11.18 20.11
C HIS A 138 23.41 11.63 20.12
N PHE A 139 23.21 12.91 20.43
CA PHE A 139 21.90 13.54 20.40
C PHE A 139 21.81 14.38 19.12
N LEU A 140 21.10 13.87 18.11
CA LEU A 140 21.07 14.43 16.77
C LEU A 140 19.66 14.87 16.41
N ARG A 141 19.55 15.85 15.50
CA ARG A 141 18.26 16.15 14.87
C ARG A 141 17.80 14.94 14.06
N ARG A 142 16.50 14.67 14.09
CA ARG A 142 15.92 13.53 13.39
C ARG A 142 16.22 13.56 11.88
N THR A 143 16.14 14.73 11.24
CA THR A 143 16.47 14.93 9.81
C THR A 143 17.88 14.48 9.47
N ASP A 144 18.81 14.76 10.37
CA ASP A 144 20.23 14.48 10.17
C ASP A 144 20.52 12.99 10.44
N ALA A 145 19.82 12.39 11.40
CA ALA A 145 19.92 10.98 11.73
C ALA A 145 19.22 10.05 10.71
N GLU A 146 18.13 10.50 10.09
CA GLU A 146 17.34 9.72 9.12
C GLU A 146 18.16 9.25 7.92
N GLN A 147 19.17 10.03 7.50
CA GLN A 147 20.07 9.66 6.41
C GLN A 147 20.89 8.41 6.73
N PHE A 148 21.40 8.29 7.97
CA PHE A 148 22.17 7.12 8.41
C PHE A 148 21.28 5.91 8.69
N ILE A 149 20.13 6.14 9.33
CA ILE A 149 19.14 5.07 9.60
C ILE A 149 18.67 4.44 8.28
N SER A 150 18.41 5.26 7.26
CA SER A 150 17.99 4.80 5.94
C SER A 150 19.08 4.03 5.19
N GLN A 151 20.35 4.42 5.35
CA GLN A 151 21.47 3.73 4.73
C GLN A 151 21.71 2.35 5.36
N GLU A 152 21.67 2.25 6.68
CA GLU A 152 21.88 1.00 7.41
C GLU A 152 20.75 -0.01 7.16
N LEU A 153 19.49 0.46 7.10
CA LEU A 153 18.33 -0.37 6.71
C LEU A 153 18.44 -0.90 5.27
N ARG A 154 19.01 -0.12 4.34
CA ARG A 154 19.24 -0.55 2.94
C ARG A 154 20.42 -1.52 2.81
N ALA A 155 21.45 -1.34 3.63
CA ALA A 155 22.60 -2.25 3.69
C ALA A 155 22.20 -3.61 4.28
N SER A 156 21.35 -3.63 5.31
CA SER A 156 20.89 -4.88 5.95
C SER A 156 19.98 -5.73 5.04
N THR A 157 19.40 -5.14 3.99
CA THR A 157 18.56 -5.88 3.03
C THR A 157 19.39 -6.70 2.03
N HIS A 158 20.69 -6.43 1.89
CA HIS A 158 21.57 -7.11 0.93
C HIS A 158 22.40 -8.26 1.52
N GLY A 159 22.25 -8.58 2.81
CA GLY A 159 22.88 -9.76 3.38
C GLY A 159 22.78 -9.84 4.90
N LEU A 160 22.37 -11.03 5.34
CA LEU A 160 22.27 -11.54 6.73
C LEU A 160 20.92 -11.29 7.42
N ASN A 161 20.18 -12.41 7.58
CA ASN A 161 19.14 -12.62 8.58
C ASN A 161 19.70 -12.42 9.99
N HIS A 162 19.89 -11.17 10.40
CA HIS A 162 20.01 -10.81 11.80
C HIS A 162 18.78 -9.97 12.15
N LYS A 163 17.96 -10.48 13.07
CA LYS A 163 16.94 -9.70 13.76
C LYS A 163 17.65 -8.52 14.42
N PHE A 164 17.57 -7.33 13.82
CA PHE A 164 18.11 -6.12 14.43
C PHE A 164 17.11 -5.58 15.45
N ASN A 165 17.53 -5.62 16.71
CA ASN A 165 16.79 -5.21 17.88
C ASN A 165 16.98 -3.69 18.04
N TRP A 166 15.98 -2.89 17.68
CA TRP A 166 16.00 -1.46 17.93
C TRP A 166 15.62 -1.21 19.39
N SER A 167 16.52 -0.59 20.17
CA SER A 167 16.20 -0.12 21.52
C SER A 167 15.99 1.39 21.48
N TYR A 168 14.73 1.82 21.68
CA TYR A 168 14.45 3.20 22.07
C TYR A 168 14.67 3.30 23.58
N LEU A 169 15.64 4.12 24.00
CA LEU A 169 15.69 4.61 25.38
C LEU A 169 14.66 5.74 25.49
N VAL A 170 13.44 5.39 25.90
CA VAL A 170 12.48 6.37 26.41
C VAL A 170 12.79 6.54 27.89
N ASP A 171 13.25 7.72 28.29
CA ASP A 171 13.41 8.06 29.70
C ASP A 171 12.04 8.06 30.40
N LEU A 172 11.75 7.00 31.15
CA LEU A 172 10.86 7.03 32.31
C LEU A 172 11.60 6.40 33.50
N PRO A 173 11.46 6.96 34.72
CA PRO A 173 12.35 6.67 35.82
C PRO A 173 12.09 5.26 36.37
N ASN A 174 13.14 4.45 36.40
CA ASN A 174 13.30 3.25 37.23
C ASN A 174 12.61 1.92 36.85
N GLU A 175 12.43 1.60 35.57
CA GLU A 175 12.26 0.17 35.19
C GLU A 175 12.69 -0.07 33.74
N VAL A 176 13.67 -0.96 33.54
CA VAL A 176 14.07 -1.44 32.21
C VAL A 176 12.99 -2.40 31.75
N LEU A 177 11.98 -1.88 31.05
CA LEU A 177 11.04 -2.72 30.31
C LEU A 177 11.62 -2.99 28.93
N GLU A 178 12.07 -4.23 28.73
CA GLU A 178 12.30 -4.79 27.40
C GLU A 178 10.96 -4.84 26.66
N MET A 179 10.64 -3.79 25.90
CA MET A 179 9.58 -3.87 24.89
C MET A 179 10.21 -4.25 23.57
N THR A 180 10.12 -5.53 23.24
CA THR A 180 10.26 -6.03 21.86
C THR A 180 9.36 -5.23 20.94
N PHE A 181 9.93 -4.35 20.11
CA PHE A 181 9.27 -3.96 18.87
C PHE A 181 9.35 -5.16 17.94
N GLN A 182 8.39 -6.06 18.10
CA GLN A 182 7.97 -6.88 17.00
C GLN A 182 7.51 -5.88 15.93
N MET A 183 8.19 -5.84 14.79
CA MET A 183 7.51 -5.42 13.58
C MET A 183 6.42 -6.46 13.35
N ASP A 184 5.30 -6.29 14.07
CA ASP A 184 4.06 -6.92 13.72
C ASP A 184 3.71 -6.30 12.38
N TYR A 185 4.13 -6.98 11.31
CA TYR A 185 3.30 -7.13 10.14
C TYR A 185 1.99 -7.76 10.62
N ASN A 186 1.15 -6.95 11.27
CA ASN A 186 -0.23 -7.27 11.52
C ASN A 186 -0.92 -7.14 10.16
N ILE A 187 -0.82 -8.21 9.37
CA ILE A 187 -1.86 -8.56 8.42
C ILE A 187 -3.01 -9.08 9.29
N GLN A 188 -3.69 -8.18 10.00
CA GLN A 188 -5.03 -8.43 10.46
C GLN A 188 -5.92 -8.12 9.24
N MET A 189 -6.24 -9.17 8.48
CA MET A 189 -7.36 -9.10 7.56
C MET A 189 -8.63 -9.10 8.39
N ASP A 190 -9.06 -7.92 8.85
CA ASP A 190 -10.45 -7.74 9.25
C ASP A 190 -11.28 -7.64 7.97
N VAL A 191 -11.78 -8.82 7.57
CA VAL A 191 -12.90 -8.97 6.66
C VAL A 191 -14.15 -8.68 7.46
N ASP A 192 -14.53 -7.41 7.55
CA ASP A 192 -15.88 -7.05 7.94
C ASP A 192 -16.76 -7.00 6.68
N ILE A 193 -17.56 -8.06 6.55
CA ILE A 193 -18.69 -8.16 5.64
C ILE A 193 -19.84 -7.34 6.26
N PHE A 194 -20.28 -6.31 5.56
CA PHE A 194 -21.67 -5.86 5.57
C PHE A 194 -22.13 -5.57 4.14
#